data_AF-A0A924Y7X8-F1
#
_entry.id   AF-A0A924Y7X8-F1
#
_cell.length_a   1.000
_cell.length_b   1.000
_cell.length_c   1.000
_cell.angle_alpha   90.00
_cell.angle_beta   90.00
_cell.angle_gamma   90.00
#
_symmetry.space_group_name_H-M   'P 1'
#
loop_
_entity.id
_entity.type
_entity.pdbx_description
1 polymer ?
#
loop_
_entity_poly.entity_id
_entity_poly.type
_entity_poly.pdbx_seq_one_letter_code
_entity_poly.pdbx_strand_id
1 'polypeptide(L)'
;MRYYKPLSIVLVAILSAMTVVLLSTILISRQAQAQESGTSMQERLSRFDGEIDSISFQFVTPLVADEIYWNIPDGLDAEGDVISIDISEIGEDYICFRYRSGEVVDIMCTPFNNIVSFSYLSIP
;
A
#
# COMPACT_ATOMS: atom_id res chain seq x y z
N MET A 1 -49.16 -37.32 29.96
CA MET A 1 -47.93 -37.53 29.16
C MET A 1 -48.28 -37.18 27.71
N ARG A 2 -47.67 -36.25 26.98
CA ARG A 2 -46.40 -35.54 27.08
C ARG A 2 -46.52 -34.24 26.26
N TYR A 3 -46.39 -33.09 26.92
CA TYR A 3 -46.27 -31.76 26.31
C TYR A 3 -44.81 -31.56 25.87
N TYR A 4 -44.50 -31.78 24.58
CA TYR A 4 -43.13 -31.57 24.04
C TYR A 4 -43.16 -31.07 22.58
N LYS A 5 -43.90 -30.00 22.27
CA LYS A 5 -43.90 -29.43 20.91
C LYS A 5 -43.54 -27.94 20.76
N PRO A 6 -43.58 -27.04 21.76
CA PRO A 6 -43.13 -25.67 21.54
C PRO A 6 -41.63 -25.47 21.79
N LEU A 7 -40.97 -26.33 22.58
CA LEU A 7 -39.60 -26.08 23.05
C LEU A 7 -38.53 -26.24 21.94
N SER A 8 -38.72 -27.18 21.01
CA SER A 8 -37.73 -27.46 19.95
C SER A 8 -37.69 -26.37 18.87
N ILE A 9 -38.82 -25.70 18.59
CA ILE A 9 -38.89 -24.65 17.56
C ILE A 9 -38.20 -23.38 18.05
N VAL A 10 -38.37 -23.05 19.33
CA VAL A 10 -37.70 -21.90 19.96
C VAL A 10 -36.18 -22.11 20.01
N LEU A 11 -35.71 -23.34 20.29
CA LEU A 11 -34.29 -23.64 20.33
C LEU A 11 -33.61 -23.51 18.96
N VAL A 12 -34.26 -23.96 17.88
CA VAL A 12 -33.75 -23.83 16.51
C VAL A 12 -33.71 -22.37 16.06
N ALA A 13 -34.73 -21.58 16.43
CA ALA A 13 -34.75 -20.14 16.15
C ALA A 13 -33.60 -19.40 16.85
N ILE A 14 -33.32 -19.70 18.12
CA ILE A 14 -32.24 -19.06 18.88
C ILE A 14 -30.85 -19.45 18.33
N LEU A 15 -30.64 -20.73 17.96
CA LEU A 15 -29.39 -21.16 17.35
C LEU A 15 -29.14 -20.48 15.99
N SER A 16 -30.19 -20.31 15.17
CA SER A 16 -30.06 -19.63 13.86
C SER A 16 -29.71 -18.15 13.99
N ALA A 17 -30.24 -17.47 15.02
CA ALA A 17 -29.92 -16.07 15.29
C ALA A 17 -28.46 -15.89 15.74
N MET A 18 -27.92 -16.82 16.53
CA MET A 18 -26.52 -16.77 16.95
C MET A 18 -25.53 -16.98 15.81
N THR A 19 -25.84 -17.83 14.82
CA THR A 19 -24.98 -18.00 13.63
C THR A 19 -24.89 -16.76 12.77
N VAL A 20 -25.96 -15.95 12.69
CA VAL A 20 -25.97 -14.70 11.90
C VAL A 20 -25.14 -13.61 12.58
N VAL A 21 -25.13 -13.55 13.92
CA VAL A 21 -24.32 -12.60 14.70
C VAL A 21 -22.83 -12.97 14.68
N LEU A 22 -22.50 -14.27 14.64
CA LEU A 22 -21.12 -14.73 14.51
C LEU A 22 -20.56 -14.48 13.10
N LEU A 23 -21.34 -14.63 12.02
CA LEU A 23 -20.86 -14.28 10.68
C LEU A 23 -20.66 -12.77 10.49
N SER A 24 -21.50 -11.92 11.08
CA SER A 24 -21.36 -10.47 10.96
C SER A 24 -20.16 -9.91 11.75
N THR A 25 -19.74 -10.56 12.83
CA THR A 25 -18.53 -10.17 13.59
C THR A 25 -17.24 -10.58 12.89
N ILE A 26 -17.20 -11.73 12.20
CA ILE A 26 -16.01 -12.18 11.46
C ILE A 26 -15.76 -11.30 10.21
N LEU A 27 -16.80 -10.75 9.59
CA LEU A 27 -16.67 -9.81 8.47
C LEU A 27 -16.13 -8.42 8.88
N ILE A 28 -16.25 -8.03 10.16
CA ILE A 28 -15.75 -6.74 10.66
C ILE A 28 -14.24 -6.79 10.95
N SER A 29 -13.67 -8.00 11.11
CA SER A 29 -12.23 -8.18 11.34
C SER A 29 -11.40 -8.26 10.05
N ARG A 30 -12.02 -8.16 8.87
CA ARG A 30 -11.29 -7.80 7.66
C ARG A 30 -10.84 -6.37 7.85
N GLN A 31 -9.59 -6.25 8.28
CA GLN A 31 -8.81 -5.04 8.38
C GLN A 31 -9.38 -3.97 7.46
N ALA A 32 -9.97 -2.94 8.06
CA ALA A 32 -9.83 -1.61 7.52
C ALA A 32 -8.33 -1.28 7.55
N GLN A 33 -7.55 -1.93 6.68
CA GLN A 33 -6.57 -1.17 5.94
C GLN A 33 -7.45 -0.09 5.31
N ALA A 34 -7.36 1.11 5.83
CA ALA A 34 -7.71 2.27 5.05
C ALA A 34 -6.77 2.24 3.84
N GLN A 35 -7.11 1.41 2.85
CA GLN A 35 -6.80 1.71 1.48
C GLN A 35 -7.59 3.00 1.28
N GLU A 36 -6.91 4.13 1.48
CA GLU A 36 -7.40 5.48 1.23
C GLU A 36 -7.78 5.58 -0.25
N SER A 37 -8.91 4.96 -0.56
CA SER A 37 -9.60 5.02 -1.82
C SER A 37 -10.32 6.36 -1.82
N GLY A 38 -9.56 7.45 -1.98
CA GLY A 38 -10.15 8.79 -1.92
C GLY A 38 -9.25 9.95 -2.28
N THR A 39 -7.93 9.81 -2.25
CA THR A 39 -7.02 10.82 -2.80
C THR A 39 -6.14 10.16 -3.85
N SER A 40 -6.00 10.80 -5.01
CA SER A 40 -5.19 10.23 -6.09
C SER A 40 -3.74 10.06 -5.59
N MET A 41 -3.02 9.07 -6.13
CA MET A 41 -1.59 8.88 -5.84
C MET A 41 -0.81 10.20 -5.95
N GLN A 42 -1.18 10.99 -6.96
CA GLN A 42 -0.70 12.33 -7.22
C GLN A 42 -0.94 13.30 -6.05
N GLU A 43 -2.15 13.37 -5.49
CA GLU A 43 -2.46 14.26 -4.36
C GLU A 43 -1.69 13.91 -3.08
N ARG A 44 -1.34 12.64 -2.90
CA ARG A 44 -0.53 12.18 -1.76
C ARG A 44 0.95 12.51 -1.99
N LEU A 45 1.43 12.40 -3.22
CA LEU A 45 2.79 12.79 -3.63
C LEU A 45 2.96 14.31 -3.78
N SER A 46 1.90 15.08 -4.00
CA SER A 46 1.97 16.54 -4.17
C SER A 46 1.83 17.30 -2.85
N ARG A 47 1.20 16.69 -1.83
CA ARG A 47 1.18 17.20 -0.43
C ARG A 47 2.48 16.91 0.33
N PHE A 48 3.42 16.29 -0.35
CA PHE A 48 4.70 15.88 0.16
C PHE A 48 5.66 17.10 0.16
N ASP A 49 5.88 17.72 1.33
CA ASP A 49 6.67 18.97 1.52
C ASP A 49 7.61 18.91 2.75
N GLY A 50 7.90 17.71 3.28
CA GLY A 50 8.71 17.53 4.50
C GLY A 50 10.13 17.04 4.25
N GLU A 51 11.04 17.22 5.21
CA GLU A 51 12.30 16.46 5.26
C GLU A 51 11.97 14.98 5.51
N ILE A 52 12.29 14.14 4.52
CA ILE A 52 12.06 12.69 4.58
C ILE A 52 13.30 12.02 5.11
N ASP A 53 13.11 11.07 6.02
CA ASP A 53 14.14 10.11 6.35
C ASP A 53 14.20 9.01 5.29
N SER A 54 13.03 8.46 4.89
CA SER A 54 12.96 7.59 3.71
C SER A 54 11.59 7.49 3.01
N ILE A 55 11.57 7.28 1.69
CA ILE A 55 10.40 6.87 0.89
C ILE A 55 10.64 5.47 0.33
N SER A 56 9.62 4.62 0.34
CA SER A 56 9.62 3.35 -0.38
C SER A 56 8.52 3.33 -1.43
N PHE A 57 8.86 2.95 -2.66
CA PHE A 57 7.94 2.68 -3.75
C PHE A 57 7.90 1.18 -4.05
N GLN A 58 6.70 0.65 -4.30
CA GLN A 58 6.52 -0.69 -4.84
C GLN A 58 5.94 -0.60 -6.24
N PHE A 59 6.55 -1.28 -7.20
CA PHE A 59 6.13 -1.32 -8.58
C PHE A 59 5.50 -2.66 -8.96
N VAL A 60 4.58 -2.62 -9.94
CA VAL A 60 4.05 -3.82 -10.61
C VAL A 60 5.10 -4.38 -11.56
N THR A 61 5.69 -3.50 -12.38
CA THR A 61 6.77 -3.80 -13.31
C THR A 61 8.03 -3.05 -12.85
N PRO A 62 9.17 -3.75 -12.64
CA PRO A 62 10.42 -3.12 -12.26
C PRO A 62 10.85 -2.01 -13.23
N LEU A 63 11.39 -0.91 -12.70
CA LEU A 63 12.00 0.15 -13.52
C LEU A 63 13.47 -0.16 -13.84
N VAL A 64 14.15 -0.84 -12.92
CA VAL A 64 15.49 -1.44 -13.09
C VAL A 64 15.35 -2.95 -12.98
N ALA A 65 16.21 -3.69 -13.67
CA ALA A 65 16.15 -5.15 -13.74
C ALA A 65 16.05 -5.77 -12.34
N ASP A 66 15.00 -6.58 -12.14
CA ASP A 66 14.71 -7.33 -10.92
C ASP A 66 14.45 -6.50 -9.64
N GLU A 67 14.22 -5.20 -9.78
CA GLU A 67 13.97 -4.30 -8.65
C GLU A 67 12.54 -3.76 -8.63
N ILE A 68 11.67 -4.46 -7.89
CA ILE A 68 10.26 -4.06 -7.70
C ILE A 68 10.05 -3.07 -6.53
N TYR A 69 11.08 -2.86 -5.70
CA TYR A 69 11.02 -1.96 -4.55
C TYR A 69 12.16 -0.96 -4.65
N TRP A 70 11.84 0.33 -4.64
CA TRP A 70 12.84 1.39 -4.51
C TRP A 70 12.73 2.06 -3.16
N ASN A 71 13.85 2.24 -2.49
CA ASN A 71 13.95 3.01 -1.26
C ASN A 71 14.76 4.28 -1.51
N ILE A 72 14.36 5.38 -0.91
CA ILE A 72 14.98 6.70 -1.06
C ILE A 72 15.24 7.25 0.32
N PRO A 73 16.47 7.65 0.72
CA PRO A 73 17.70 7.40 -0.01
C PRO A 73 17.97 5.90 -0.11
N ASP A 74 18.56 5.49 -1.22
CA ASP A 74 18.97 4.11 -1.40
C ASP A 74 20.39 3.91 -0.84
N GLY A 75 20.82 2.66 -0.68
CA GLY A 75 22.11 2.31 -0.12
C GLY A 75 23.25 2.45 -1.12
N LEU A 76 23.90 1.33 -1.39
CA LEU A 76 24.99 1.21 -2.36
C LEU A 76 24.53 0.28 -3.49
N ASP A 77 24.97 0.54 -4.70
CA ASP A 77 24.78 -0.37 -5.82
C ASP A 77 25.70 -1.60 -5.75
N ALA A 78 25.62 -2.45 -6.76
CA ALA A 78 26.43 -3.67 -6.86
C ALA A 78 27.95 -3.39 -7.00
N GLU A 79 28.32 -2.18 -7.41
CA GLU A 79 29.70 -1.73 -7.60
C GLU A 79 30.24 -0.97 -6.38
N GLY A 80 29.36 -0.69 -5.40
CA GLY A 80 29.69 0.01 -4.16
C GLY A 80 29.52 1.53 -4.25
N ASP A 81 28.92 2.03 -5.33
CA ASP A 81 28.62 3.44 -5.51
C ASP A 81 27.34 3.82 -4.76
N VAL A 82 27.29 5.06 -4.25
CA VAL A 82 26.12 5.58 -3.55
C VAL A 82 24.99 5.80 -4.54
N ILE A 83 23.86 5.15 -4.30
CA ILE A 83 22.65 5.37 -5.07
C ILE A 83 21.88 6.55 -4.48
N SER A 84 21.54 7.51 -5.32
CA SER A 84 20.64 8.61 -5.00
C SER A 84 19.48 8.60 -5.97
N ILE A 85 18.27 8.52 -5.44
CA ILE A 85 17.02 8.54 -6.21
C ILE A 85 16.23 9.74 -5.74
N ASP A 86 15.88 10.64 -6.65
CA ASP A 86 15.06 11.81 -6.34
C ASP A 86 13.84 11.83 -7.26
N ILE A 87 12.71 12.35 -6.79
CA ILE A 87 11.57 12.63 -7.67
C ILE A 87 11.94 13.83 -8.54
N SER A 88 12.07 13.61 -9.84
CA SER A 88 12.45 14.67 -10.78
C SER A 88 11.24 15.43 -11.32
N GLU A 89 10.12 14.73 -11.49
CA GLU A 89 8.90 15.30 -12.06
C GLU A 89 7.68 14.48 -11.63
N ILE A 90 6.55 15.16 -11.40
CA ILE A 90 5.25 14.53 -11.19
C ILE A 90 4.30 15.09 -12.25
N GLY A 91 3.92 14.25 -13.21
CA GLY A 91 2.98 14.57 -14.26
C GLY A 91 1.52 14.36 -13.84
N GLU A 92 0.62 14.41 -14.83
CA GLU A 92 -0.81 14.14 -14.61
C GLU A 92 -1.08 12.66 -14.31
N ASP A 93 -0.43 11.76 -15.04
CA ASP A 93 -0.62 10.31 -14.98
C ASP A 93 0.67 9.51 -14.76
N TYR A 94 1.81 10.20 -14.57
CA TYR A 94 3.13 9.60 -14.37
C TYR A 94 3.96 10.31 -13.29
N ILE A 95 5.02 9.64 -12.86
CA ILE A 95 6.10 10.19 -12.04
C ILE A 95 7.44 9.81 -12.68
N CYS A 96 8.40 10.72 -12.63
CA CYS A 96 9.78 10.47 -13.04
C CYS A 96 10.71 10.55 -11.83
N PHE A 97 11.69 9.65 -11.83
CA PHE A 97 12.75 9.59 -10.86
C PHE A 97 14.07 9.88 -11.54
N ARG A 98 14.91 10.70 -10.92
CA ARG A 98 16.32 10.85 -11.27
C ARG A 98 17.10 9.84 -10.44
N TYR A 99 17.66 8.85 -11.10
CA TYR A 99 18.56 7.86 -10.52
C TYR A 99 20.00 8.30 -10.74
N ARG A 100 20.83 8.28 -9.70
CA ARG A 100 22.27 8.49 -9.78
C ARG A 100 22.98 7.35 -9.08
N SER A 101 23.94 6.73 -9.78
CA SER A 101 24.96 5.87 -9.17
C SER A 101 26.33 6.26 -9.70
N GLY A 102 27.22 6.69 -8.81
CA GLY A 102 28.53 7.24 -9.20
C GLY A 102 28.38 8.43 -10.16
N GLU A 103 29.00 8.33 -11.35
CA GLU A 103 28.87 9.33 -12.43
C GLU A 103 27.65 9.09 -13.35
N VAL A 104 27.00 7.93 -13.24
CA VAL A 104 25.83 7.58 -14.06
C VAL A 104 24.61 8.32 -13.53
N VAL A 105 23.95 9.06 -14.41
CA VAL A 105 22.68 9.73 -14.12
C VAL A 105 21.67 9.29 -15.17
N ASP A 106 20.54 8.75 -14.71
CA ASP A 106 19.44 8.32 -15.56
C ASP A 106 18.11 8.91 -15.07
N ILE A 107 17.12 8.99 -15.96
CA ILE A 107 15.76 9.43 -15.65
C ILE A 107 14.79 8.32 -16.04
N MET A 108 14.07 7.81 -15.05
CA MET A 108 13.12 6.71 -15.23
C MET A 108 11.72 7.19 -14.89
N CYS A 109 10.83 7.15 -15.88
CA CYS A 109 9.44 7.56 -15.72
C CYS A 109 8.52 6.34 -15.71
N THR A 110 7.51 6.39 -14.86
CA THR A 110 6.52 5.33 -14.74
C THR A 110 5.12 5.92 -14.58
N PRO A 111 4.10 5.33 -15.22
CA PRO A 111 2.73 5.72 -14.97
C PRO A 111 2.32 5.35 -13.53
N PHE A 112 1.39 6.11 -12.93
CA PHE A 112 0.93 5.86 -11.56
C PHE A 112 0.28 4.48 -11.40
N ASN A 113 -0.32 3.92 -12.46
CA ASN A 113 -0.91 2.58 -12.43
C ASN A 113 0.13 1.45 -12.28
N ASN A 114 1.42 1.73 -12.50
CA ASN A 114 2.51 0.79 -12.25
C ASN A 114 2.99 0.86 -10.78
N ILE A 115 2.49 1.81 -9.98
CA ILE A 115 2.84 1.93 -8.56
C ILE A 115 1.76 1.26 -7.72
N VAL A 116 2.13 0.18 -7.03
CA VAL A 116 1.23 -0.57 -6.14
C VAL A 116 0.98 0.22 -4.86
N SER A 117 2.05 0.76 -4.29
CA SER A 117 2.01 1.50 -3.05
C SER A 117 3.24 2.39 -2.90
N PHE A 118 3.11 3.42 -2.07
CA PHE A 118 4.25 4.13 -1.52
C PHE A 118 4.03 4.41 -0.03
N SER A 119 5.13 4.43 0.70
CA SER A 119 5.19 4.75 2.13
C SER A 119 6.36 5.69 2.39
N TYR A 120 6.24 6.58 3.37
CA TYR A 120 7.33 7.46 3.75
C TYR A 120 7.46 7.53 5.28
N LEU A 121 8.68 7.72 5.75
CA LEU A 121 9.03 8.02 7.13
C LEU A 121 9.44 9.50 7.20
N SER A 122 8.59 10.31 7.83
CA SER A 122 8.88 11.71 8.12
C SER A 122 9.60 11.84 9.47
N ILE A 123 10.61 12.72 9.54
CA ILE A 123 11.21 13.12 10.82
C ILE A 123 10.20 14.06 11.52
N PRO A 124 9.84 13.81 12.79
CA PRO A 124 8.86 14.59 13.54
C PRO A 124 9.31 16.02 13.88
#